data_AF-A0A8T1RWJ0-F1
#
_entry.id   AF-A0A8T1RWJ0-F1
#
_cell.length_a   1.000
_cell.length_b   1.000
_cell.length_c   1.000
_cell.angle_alpha   90.00
_cell.angle_beta   90.00
_cell.angle_gamma   90.00
#
_symmetry.space_group_name_H-M   'P 1'
#
loop_
_entity.id
_entity.type
_entity.pdbx_description
1 polymer ?
#
loop_
_entity_poly.entity_id
_entity_poly.type
_entity_poly.pdbx_seq_one_letter_code
_entity_poly.pdbx_strand_id
1 'polypeptide(L)'
;SFLVRSLGWVEMGEEELAPGKSSAAVNSCIRQLACRGAPPPGGWDQGRAMLLLLDCETLQLVERVDRTLLHAQPVAGIRVWGVGRDDGRDFAYVARDPLTQMLKCHVFRCETPAKRIATSLQAVCCQV
;
A
#
# COMPACT_ATOMS: atom_id res chain seq x y z
N SER A 1 -8.91 -6.68 9.60
CA SER A 1 -7.47 -6.95 9.46
C SER A 1 -7.23 -7.78 8.22
N PHE A 2 -6.10 -7.57 7.54
CA PHE A 2 -5.74 -8.27 6.31
C PHE A 2 -4.29 -8.77 6.43
N LEU A 3 -4.04 -10.04 6.10
CA LEU A 3 -2.68 -10.58 6.10
C LEU A 3 -2.01 -10.23 4.77
N VAL A 4 -0.91 -9.48 4.87
CA VAL A 4 -0.19 -8.91 3.73
C VAL A 4 1.31 -9.12 3.87
N ARG A 5 2.02 -9.06 2.76
CA ARG A 5 3.48 -9.06 2.68
C ARG A 5 3.92 -7.84 1.88
N SER A 6 4.86 -7.05 2.38
CA SER A 6 5.36 -5.93 1.58
C SER A 6 6.22 -6.44 0.42
N LEU A 7 6.03 -5.82 -0.73
CA LEU A 7 6.91 -5.97 -1.88
C LEU A 7 7.89 -4.78 -1.98
N GLY A 8 7.80 -3.82 -1.05
CA GLY A 8 8.59 -2.60 -1.02
C GLY A 8 7.82 -1.38 -1.52
N TRP A 9 8.56 -0.38 -1.96
CA TRP A 9 8.01 0.87 -2.47
C TRP A 9 8.78 1.37 -3.68
N VAL A 10 8.11 2.20 -4.49
CA VAL A 10 8.69 2.91 -5.62
C VAL A 10 8.39 4.40 -5.47
N GLU A 11 9.38 5.25 -5.74
CA GLU A 11 9.20 6.70 -5.78
C GLU A 11 8.33 7.09 -6.97
N MET A 12 7.43 8.06 -6.78
CA MET A 12 6.57 8.59 -7.83
C MET A 12 6.69 10.10 -7.97
N GLY A 13 6.50 10.60 -9.19
CA GLY A 13 6.33 12.03 -9.47
C GLY A 13 4.89 12.51 -9.24
N GLU A 14 4.69 13.80 -8.96
CA GLU A 14 3.34 14.38 -8.89
C GLU A 14 2.63 14.30 -10.26
N GLU A 15 3.38 14.37 -11.37
CA GLU A 15 2.86 14.25 -12.73
C GLU A 15 2.27 12.87 -13.04
N GLU A 16 2.75 11.83 -12.36
CA GLU A 16 2.22 10.46 -12.49
C GLU A 16 0.90 10.29 -11.74
N LEU A 17 0.68 11.10 -10.71
CA LEU A 17 -0.57 11.14 -9.94
C LEU A 17 -1.65 12.03 -10.57
N ALA A 18 -1.36 12.64 -11.73
CA ALA A 18 -2.33 13.46 -12.44
C ALA A 18 -3.59 12.65 -12.81
N PRO A 19 -4.78 13.29 -12.86
CA PRO A 19 -6.02 12.64 -13.26
C PRO A 19 -5.88 11.90 -14.60
N GLY A 20 -6.30 10.64 -14.62
CA GLY A 20 -6.18 9.76 -15.80
C GLY A 20 -4.85 9.01 -15.94
N LYS A 21 -3.78 9.42 -15.24
CA LYS A 21 -2.46 8.74 -15.27
C LYS A 21 -2.21 7.84 -14.06
N SER A 22 -2.74 8.23 -12.90
CA SER A 22 -2.49 7.57 -11.61
C SER A 22 -2.76 6.06 -11.62
N SER A 23 -3.85 5.62 -12.26
CA SER A 23 -4.19 4.19 -12.32
C SER A 23 -3.16 3.35 -13.09
N ALA A 24 -2.61 3.90 -14.17
CA ALA A 24 -1.57 3.25 -14.96
C ALA A 24 -0.24 3.24 -14.21
N ALA A 25 0.11 4.35 -13.56
CA ALA A 25 1.32 4.47 -12.78
C ALA A 25 1.33 3.51 -11.58
N VAL A 26 0.25 3.43 -10.80
CA VAL A 26 0.11 2.47 -9.69
C VAL A 26 0.20 1.02 -10.16
N ASN A 27 -0.48 0.67 -11.27
CA ASN A 27 -0.37 -0.68 -11.83
C ASN A 27 1.06 -0.99 -12.33
N SER A 28 1.77 0.00 -12.87
CA SER A 28 3.17 -0.14 -13.24
C SER A 28 4.04 -0.47 -12.02
N CYS A 29 3.87 0.25 -10.92
CA CYS A 29 4.57 -0.02 -9.66
C CYS A 29 4.28 -1.43 -9.12
N ILE A 30 3.00 -1.84 -9.16
CA ILE A 30 2.60 -3.19 -8.74
C ILE A 30 3.34 -4.23 -9.57
N ARG A 31 3.31 -4.13 -10.91
CA ARG A 31 3.99 -5.08 -11.80
C ARG A 31 5.49 -5.10 -11.58
N GLN A 32 6.11 -3.94 -11.41
CA GLN A 32 7.55 -3.80 -11.17
C GLN A 32 7.99 -4.53 -9.89
N LEU A 33 7.25 -4.38 -8.79
CA LEU A 33 7.58 -5.01 -7.51
C LEU A 33 7.13 -6.47 -7.42
N ALA A 34 6.00 -6.81 -8.04
CA ALA A 34 5.48 -8.19 -8.13
C ALA A 34 6.46 -9.13 -8.86
N CYS A 35 7.04 -8.68 -9.97
CA CYS A 35 7.98 -9.47 -10.77
C CYS A 35 9.35 -9.64 -10.10
N ARG A 36 9.74 -8.74 -9.17
CA ARG A 36 11.04 -8.80 -8.51
C ARG A 36 11.16 -9.89 -7.45
N GLY A 37 10.05 -10.44 -6.96
CA GLY A 37 10.02 -11.58 -6.03
C GLY A 37 10.51 -11.29 -4.59
N ALA A 38 11.41 -10.33 -4.38
CA ALA A 38 11.90 -9.92 -3.05
C ALA A 38 12.07 -8.39 -2.93
N PRO A 39 11.72 -7.79 -1.77
CA PRO A 39 11.88 -6.35 -1.54
C PRO A 39 13.37 -5.95 -1.38
N PRO A 40 13.76 -4.72 -1.73
CA PRO A 40 15.09 -4.21 -1.48
C PRO A 40 15.39 -4.09 0.04
N PRO A 41 16.66 -4.23 0.46
CA PRO A 41 17.04 -4.06 1.86
C PRO A 41 16.74 -2.63 2.34
N GLY A 42 16.07 -2.51 3.49
CA GLY A 42 15.69 -1.22 4.09
C GLY A 42 14.19 -0.88 4.05
N GLY A 43 13.35 -1.76 3.48
CA GLY A 43 11.90 -1.70 3.64
C GLY A 43 11.43 -2.23 5.00
N TRP A 44 10.23 -1.84 5.41
CA TRP A 44 9.58 -2.12 6.70
C TRP A 44 9.24 -3.61 6.92
N ASP A 45 9.61 -4.48 5.99
CA ASP A 45 9.76 -5.92 6.21
C ASP A 45 10.53 -6.54 5.04
N GLN A 46 11.37 -7.51 5.39
CA GLN A 46 12.11 -8.37 4.48
C GLN A 46 11.18 -9.41 3.82
N GLY A 47 9.99 -8.99 3.36
CA GLY A 47 8.94 -9.86 2.85
C GLY A 47 8.33 -10.76 3.92
N ARG A 48 8.24 -10.29 5.18
CA ARG A 48 7.56 -11.00 6.26
C ARG A 48 6.05 -10.73 6.21
N ALA A 49 5.26 -11.73 6.58
CA ALA A 49 3.82 -11.55 6.64
C ALA A 49 3.46 -10.67 7.85
N MET A 50 2.64 -9.64 7.63
CA MET A 50 2.20 -8.66 8.62
C MET A 50 0.70 -8.42 8.49
N LEU A 51 0.13 -7.72 9.47
CA LEU A 51 -1.29 -7.39 9.47
C LEU A 51 -1.49 -5.93 9.06
N LEU A 52 -2.29 -5.73 8.01
CA LEU A 52 -2.84 -4.43 7.64
C LEU A 52 -4.18 -4.23 8.35
N LEU A 53 -4.26 -3.20 9.17
CA LEU A 53 -5.44 -2.79 9.90
C LEU A 53 -5.92 -1.45 9.35
N LEU A 54 -7.24 -1.25 9.33
CA LEU A 54 -7.86 0.05 9.10
C LEU A 54 -8.60 0.36 10.40
N ASP A 55 -8.07 1.30 11.17
CA ASP A 55 -8.57 1.70 12.49
C ASP A 55 -8.65 3.22 12.55
N CYS A 56 -9.76 3.77 13.05
CA CYS A 56 -9.99 5.22 13.23
C CYS A 56 -9.36 6.10 12.13
N GLU A 57 -9.73 5.87 10.86
CA GLU A 57 -9.22 6.62 9.69
C GLU A 57 -7.71 6.51 9.43
N THR A 58 -7.06 5.50 10.00
CA THR A 58 -5.63 5.24 9.86
C THR A 58 -5.40 3.83 9.33
N LEU A 59 -4.58 3.71 8.29
CA LEU A 59 -4.04 2.44 7.82
C LEU A 59 -2.81 2.10 8.65
N GLN A 60 -2.88 1.03 9.43
CA GLN A 60 -1.79 0.58 10.28
C GLN A 60 -1.22 -0.74 9.77
N LEU A 61 0.10 -0.87 9.87
CA LEU A 61 0.83 -2.11 9.66
C LEU A 61 1.35 -2.57 11.01
N VAL A 62 0.98 -3.77 11.42
CA VAL A 62 1.40 -4.35 12.69
C VAL A 62 2.02 -5.72 12.49
N GLU A 63 2.97 -6.06 13.35
CA GLU A 63 3.56 -7.40 13.37
C GLU A 63 2.52 -8.45 13.77
N ARG A 64 2.67 -9.68 13.23
CA ARG A 64 1.67 -10.75 13.38
C ARG A 64 1.61 -11.33 14.80
N VAL A 65 2.75 -11.40 15.50
CA VAL A 65 2.87 -12.17 16.74
C VAL A 65 2.51 -11.32 17.96
N ASP A 66 3.18 -10.19 18.13
CA ASP A 66 3.04 -9.30 19.28
C ASP A 66 2.17 -8.07 19.01
N ARG A 67 1.73 -7.90 17.74
CA ARG A 67 0.96 -6.73 17.28
C ARG A 67 1.70 -5.41 17.46
N THR A 68 3.03 -5.43 17.44
CA THR A 68 3.83 -4.20 17.46
C THR A 68 3.52 -3.35 16.24
N LEU A 69 3.28 -2.05 16.45
CA LEU A 69 3.02 -1.10 15.38
C LEU A 69 4.32 -0.86 14.58
N LEU A 70 4.30 -1.20 13.30
CA LEU A 70 5.43 -1.02 12.38
C LEU A 70 5.31 0.28 11.61
N HIS A 71 4.09 0.62 11.18
CA HIS A 71 3.82 1.84 10.41
C HIS A 71 2.37 2.27 10.58
N ALA A 72 2.12 3.57 10.52
CA ALA A 72 0.79 4.16 10.53
C ALA A 72 0.71 5.25 9.46
N GLN A 73 -0.29 5.13 8.59
CA GLN A 73 -0.57 6.06 7.51
C GLN A 73 -2.00 6.58 7.65
N PRO A 74 -2.21 7.86 8.00
CA PRO A 74 -3.53 8.47 7.98
C PRO A 74 -4.16 8.32 6.59
N VAL A 75 -5.43 7.89 6.53
CA VAL A 75 -6.16 7.67 5.27
C VAL A 75 -6.30 8.99 4.49
N ALA A 76 -6.48 10.11 5.19
CA ALA A 76 -6.48 11.45 4.60
C ALA A 76 -5.15 11.81 3.89
N GLY A 77 -4.04 11.17 4.25
CA GLY A 77 -2.72 11.35 3.61
C GLY A 77 -2.50 10.44 2.39
N ILE A 78 -3.41 9.51 2.11
CA ILE A 78 -3.32 8.62 0.95
C ILE A 78 -3.85 9.37 -0.27
N ARG A 79 -2.99 9.58 -1.26
CA ARG A 79 -3.31 10.30 -2.50
C ARG A 79 -4.08 9.42 -3.48
N VAL A 80 -3.63 8.18 -3.61
CA VAL A 80 -4.18 7.19 -4.57
C VAL A 80 -4.02 5.80 -3.95
N TRP A 81 -4.96 4.90 -4.20
CA TRP A 81 -4.77 3.47 -3.95
C TRP A 81 -5.27 2.65 -5.15
N GLY A 82 -4.84 1.39 -5.23
CA GLY A 82 -5.16 0.52 -6.34
C GLY A 82 -5.00 -0.95 -6.02
N VAL A 83 -5.60 -1.78 -6.89
CA VAL A 83 -5.49 -3.23 -6.87
C VAL A 83 -4.87 -3.69 -8.19
N GLY A 84 -3.94 -4.63 -8.13
CA GLY A 84 -3.28 -5.20 -9.30
C GLY A 84 -4.27 -5.94 -10.19
N ARG A 85 -4.14 -5.78 -11.51
CA ARG A 85 -5.05 -6.38 -12.50
C ARG A 85 -4.85 -7.87 -12.72
N ASP A 86 -3.64 -8.38 -12.45
CA ASP A 86 -3.24 -9.73 -12.87
C ASP A 86 -3.96 -10.82 -12.04
N ASP A 87 -3.68 -10.92 -10.74
CA ASP A 87 -4.31 -11.91 -9.85
C ASP A 87 -5.27 -11.30 -8.82
N GLY A 88 -5.39 -9.96 -8.78
CA GLY A 88 -6.22 -9.24 -7.81
C GLY A 88 -5.78 -9.37 -6.35
N ARG A 89 -4.55 -9.83 -6.10
CA ARG A 89 -3.99 -10.04 -4.75
C ARG A 89 -3.02 -8.94 -4.36
N ASP A 90 -2.52 -8.17 -5.31
CA ASP A 90 -1.63 -7.06 -5.00
C ASP A 90 -2.44 -5.78 -4.72
N PHE A 91 -2.13 -5.15 -3.59
CA PHE A 91 -2.71 -3.88 -3.14
C PHE A 91 -1.59 -2.82 -3.13
N ALA A 92 -1.91 -1.60 -3.52
CA ALA A 92 -0.97 -0.49 -3.43
C ALA A 92 -1.64 0.80 -2.95
N TYR A 93 -0.87 1.62 -2.24
CA TYR A 93 -1.27 3.00 -1.95
C TYR A 93 -0.09 3.94 -2.15
N VAL A 94 -0.40 5.19 -2.50
CA VAL A 94 0.54 6.28 -2.67
C VAL A 94 0.32 7.30 -1.59
N ALA A 95 1.36 7.58 -0.82
CA ALA A 95 1.37 8.61 0.20
C ALA A 95 2.67 9.39 0.15
N ARG A 96 2.66 10.61 0.70
CA ARG A 96 3.86 11.42 0.83
C ARG A 96 4.60 11.03 2.10
N ASP A 97 5.88 10.71 1.97
CA ASP A 97 6.75 10.45 3.10
C ASP A 97 6.99 11.75 3.88
N PRO A 98 6.74 11.79 5.19
CA PRO A 98 6.84 13.02 5.96
C PRO A 98 8.29 13.52 6.11
N LEU A 99 9.28 12.62 6.05
CA LEU A 99 10.69 12.95 6.23
C LEU A 99 11.31 13.43 4.93
N THR A 100 11.11 12.68 3.85
CA THR A 100 11.76 12.98 2.55
C THR A 100 10.90 13.85 1.63
N GLN A 101 9.62 14.05 1.96
CA GLN A 101 8.62 14.74 1.12
C GLN A 101 8.37 14.07 -0.24
N MET A 102 8.89 12.86 -0.44
CA MET A 102 8.74 12.11 -1.68
C MET A 102 7.40 11.35 -1.67
N LEU A 103 6.77 11.23 -2.83
CA LEU A 103 5.64 10.33 -3.00
C LEU A 103 6.17 8.91 -3.15
N LYS A 104 5.64 8.00 -2.34
CA LYS A 104 6.00 6.59 -2.36
C LYS A 104 4.76 5.76 -2.65
N CYS A 105 4.86 4.91 -3.67
CA CYS A 105 3.92 3.85 -3.94
C CYS A 105 4.32 2.61 -3.14
N HIS A 106 3.59 2.31 -2.08
CA HIS A 106 3.79 1.15 -1.24
C HIS A 106 2.97 -0.01 -1.81
N VAL A 107 3.61 -1.16 -2.08
CA VAL A 107 2.95 -2.31 -2.69
C VAL A 107 3.00 -3.51 -1.75
N PHE A 108 1.87 -4.22 -1.68
CA PHE A 108 1.62 -5.32 -0.78
C PHE A 108 1.03 -6.50 -1.54
N ARG A 109 1.50 -7.70 -1.27
CA ARG A 109 0.84 -8.94 -1.67
C ARG A 109 -0.09 -9.42 -0.57
N CYS A 110 -1.36 -9.62 -0.90
CA CYS A 110 -2.40 -10.00 0.05
C CYS A 110 -2.73 -11.50 -0.03
N GLU A 111 -2.96 -12.14 1.10
CA GLU A 111 -3.46 -13.53 1.12
C GLU A 111 -4.94 -13.62 0.72
N THR A 112 -5.71 -12.56 1.00
CA THR A 112 -7.11 -12.40 0.57
C THR A 112 -7.21 -11.44 -0.61
N PRO A 113 -8.30 -11.45 -1.40
CA PRO A 113 -8.47 -10.50 -2.50
C PRO A 113 -8.26 -9.05 -2.07
N ALA A 114 -7.32 -8.36 -2.71
CA ALA A 114 -6.92 -6.98 -2.37
C ALA A 114 -8.05 -5.98 -2.54
N LYS A 115 -9.05 -6.30 -3.39
CA LYS A 115 -10.30 -5.53 -3.51
C LYS A 115 -10.98 -5.28 -2.17
N ARG A 116 -10.90 -6.21 -1.21
CA ARG A 116 -11.49 -6.02 0.12
C ARG A 116 -10.85 -4.84 0.87
N ILE A 117 -9.53 -4.68 0.75
CA ILE A 117 -8.78 -3.57 1.36
C ILE A 117 -9.21 -2.26 0.72
N ALA A 118 -9.25 -2.22 -0.62
CA ALA A 118 -9.66 -1.03 -1.37
C ALA A 118 -11.11 -0.61 -1.03
N THR A 119 -12.03 -1.57 -0.90
CA THR A 119 -13.42 -1.29 -0.48
C THR A 119 -13.48 -0.78 0.96
N SER A 120 -12.68 -1.34 1.88
CA SER A 120 -12.62 -0.83 3.25
C SER A 120 -12.07 0.59 3.32
N LEU A 121 -11.03 0.92 2.55
CA LEU A 121 -10.51 2.29 2.43
C LEU A 121 -11.57 3.25 1.87
N GLN A 122 -12.27 2.82 0.81
CA GLN A 122 -13.35 3.62 0.24
C GLN A 122 -14.46 3.89 1.27
N ALA A 123 -14.84 2.90 2.06
CA ALA A 123 -15.85 3.07 3.12
C ALA A 123 -15.41 4.09 4.17
N VAL A 124 -14.14 4.07 4.59
CA VAL A 124 -13.57 5.06 5.51
C VAL A 124 -13.65 6.47 4.91
N CYS A 125 -13.25 6.64 3.64
CA CYS A 125 -13.33 7.95 2.98
C CYS A 125 -14.77 8.46 2.77
N CYS A 126 -15.75 7.57 2.63
CA CYS A 126 -17.16 7.94 2.47
C CYS A 126 -17.88 8.25 3.79
N GLN A 127 -17.27 7.96 4.94
CA GLN A 127 -17.81 8.29 6.27
C GLN A 127 -17.46 9.72 6.72
N VAL A 128 -16.62 10.42 5.93
CA VAL A 128 -16.16 11.79 6.16
C VAL A 128 -17.04 12.80 5.44
#